data_AF-A0AA35RS61-F1
#
_entry.id   AF-A0AA35RS61-F1
#
_cell.length_a   1.000
_cell.length_b   1.000
_cell.length_c   1.000
_cell.angle_alpha   90.00
_cell.angle_beta   90.00
_cell.angle_gamma   90.00
#
_symmetry.space_group_name_H-M   'P 1'
#
loop_
_entity.id
_entity.type
_entity.pdbx_description
1 polymer ?
#
loop_
_entity_poly.entity_id
_entity_poly.type
_entity_poly.pdbx_seq_one_letter_code
_entity_poly.pdbx_strand_id
1 'polypeptide(L)'
;NPLRWCYIILVLFVIRLAAGNVFAATALFTNNSVVFEKLGEVNGLAHSLTSLLRTISPVFSGTIFSLSISRGARHVGFPVNYYLIFLIFGLTILLCTILGAGLPPSINRQMGDSLSISGNESPSISSIRTTDEDTGSSSSGTSSGNNGP
;
A
#
# COMPACT_ATOMS: atom_id res chain seq x y z
N ASN A 1 8.45 -13.25 35.71
CA ASN A 1 8.26 -11.78 35.77
C ASN A 1 7.34 -11.30 34.64
N PRO A 2 6.05 -11.02 34.91
CA PRO A 2 5.08 -10.56 33.90
C PRO A 2 5.46 -9.23 33.24
N LEU A 3 6.20 -8.35 33.95
CA LEU A 3 6.72 -7.08 33.41
C LEU A 3 7.53 -7.23 32.11
N ARG A 4 8.31 -8.32 31.96
CA ARG A 4 9.08 -8.57 30.73
C ARG A 4 8.16 -8.89 29.55
N TRP A 5 7.08 -9.62 29.80
CA TRP A 5 6.08 -9.93 28.78
C TRP A 5 5.33 -8.68 28.35
N CYS A 6 4.92 -7.83 29.29
CA CYS A 6 4.31 -6.54 28.97
C CYS A 6 5.22 -5.68 28.10
N TYR A 7 6.51 -5.61 28.43
CA TYR A 7 7.50 -4.88 27.62
C TYR A 7 7.61 -5.44 26.19
N ILE A 8 7.73 -6.76 26.05
CA ILE A 8 7.83 -7.41 24.74
C ILE A 8 6.56 -7.18 23.91
N ILE A 9 5.37 -7.29 24.52
CA ILE A 9 4.08 -7.04 23.86
C ILE A 9 3.98 -5.59 23.38
N LEU A 10 4.38 -4.63 24.21
CA LEU A 10 4.36 -3.21 23.84
C LEU A 10 5.28 -2.93 22.65
N VAL A 11 6.50 -3.46 22.68
CA VAL A 11 7.47 -3.31 21.58
C VAL A 11 6.93 -3.99 20.30
N LEU A 12 6.39 -5.21 20.41
CA LEU A 12 5.76 -5.92 19.29
C LEU A 12 4.60 -5.13 18.69
N PHE A 13 3.77 -4.51 19.53
CA PHE A 13 2.65 -3.70 19.10
C PHE A 13 3.11 -2.52 18.24
N VAL A 14 4.11 -1.77 18.69
CA VAL A 14 4.68 -0.64 17.93
C VAL A 14 5.25 -1.10 16.60
N ILE A 15 5.98 -2.23 16.58
CA ILE A 15 6.53 -2.80 15.33
C ILE A 15 5.41 -3.18 14.35
N ARG A 16 4.30 -3.72 14.84
CA ARG A 16 3.16 -4.10 14.00
C ARG A 16 2.42 -2.90 13.41
N LEU A 17 2.27 -1.82 14.19
CA LEU A 17 1.71 -0.57 13.68
C LEU A 17 2.57 0.02 12.56
N ALA A 18 3.89 0.07 12.76
CA ALA A 18 4.81 0.55 11.74
C ALA A 18 4.71 -0.28 10.45
N ALA A 19 4.67 -1.61 10.54
CA ALA A 19 4.51 -2.48 9.39
C ALA A 19 3.19 -2.24 8.64
N GLY A 20 2.09 -1.98 9.36
CA GLY A 20 0.80 -1.63 8.77
C GLY A 20 0.82 -0.29 8.01
N ASN A 21 1.47 0.72 8.58
CA ASN A 21 1.60 2.03 7.95
C ASN A 21 2.45 1.97 6.66
N VAL A 22 3.53 1.20 6.67
CA VAL A 22 4.35 0.96 5.46
C VAL A 22 3.50 0.29 4.39
N PHE A 23 2.70 -0.72 4.75
CA PHE A 23 1.82 -1.39 3.81
C PHE A 23 0.81 -0.44 3.16
N ALA A 24 0.17 0.43 3.96
CA ALA A 24 -0.74 1.45 3.45
C ALA A 24 -0.03 2.47 2.55
N ALA A 25 1.17 2.92 2.93
CA ALA A 25 1.96 3.85 2.13
C ALA A 25 2.38 3.25 0.77
N THR A 26 2.81 1.98 0.74
CA THR A 26 3.12 1.28 -0.51
C THR A 26 1.89 1.14 -1.40
N ALA A 27 0.73 0.81 -0.83
CA ALA A 27 -0.51 0.73 -1.58
C ALA A 27 -0.90 2.09 -2.21
N LEU A 28 -0.78 3.19 -1.45
CA LEU A 28 -1.00 4.54 -1.97
C LEU A 28 -0.02 4.91 -3.08
N PHE A 29 1.26 4.61 -2.88
CA PHE A 29 2.31 4.89 -3.86
C PHE A 29 2.07 4.15 -5.19
N THR A 30 1.77 2.86 -5.12
CA THR A 30 1.48 2.04 -6.31
C THR A 30 0.22 2.53 -7.01
N ASN A 31 -0.83 2.87 -6.26
CA ASN A 31 -2.07 3.41 -6.82
C ASN A 31 -1.86 4.75 -7.53
N ASN A 32 -0.92 5.58 -7.08
CA ASN A 32 -0.62 6.86 -7.71
C ASN A 32 0.28 6.73 -8.95
N SER A 33 1.12 5.69 -9.00
CA SER A 33 2.18 5.54 -10.02
C SER A 33 1.74 4.83 -11.31
N VAL A 34 0.53 4.26 -11.37
CA VAL A 34 0.13 3.34 -12.45
C VAL A 34 -1.31 3.62 -12.92
N VAL A 35 -1.57 3.48 -14.21
CA VAL A 35 -2.91 3.56 -14.82
C VAL A 35 -3.80 2.41 -14.33
N PHE A 36 -5.10 2.66 -14.14
CA PHE A 36 -6.06 1.72 -13.54
C PHE A 36 -6.02 0.29 -14.11
N GLU A 37 -5.75 0.15 -15.40
CA GLU A 37 -5.69 -1.12 -16.13
C GLU A 37 -4.53 -2.03 -15.69
N LYS A 38 -3.47 -1.47 -15.08
CA LYS A 38 -2.26 -2.19 -14.67
C LYS A 38 -2.04 -2.26 -13.16
N LEU A 39 -2.97 -1.70 -12.37
CA LEU A 39 -2.89 -1.70 -10.90
C LEU A 39 -2.85 -3.11 -10.29
N GLY A 40 -3.62 -4.04 -10.85
CA GLY A 40 -3.69 -5.42 -10.37
C GLY A 40 -2.37 -6.18 -10.54
N GLU A 41 -1.72 -6.03 -11.70
CA GLU A 41 -0.42 -6.66 -12.00
C GLU A 41 0.68 -6.13 -11.07
N VAL A 42 0.74 -4.82 -10.86
CA VAL A 42 1.78 -4.19 -10.04
C VAL A 42 1.59 -4.50 -8.56
N ASN A 43 0.36 -4.47 -8.05
CA ASN A 43 0.07 -4.87 -6.67
C ASN A 43 0.38 -6.36 -6.45
N GLY A 44 0.02 -7.23 -7.40
CA GLY A 44 0.37 -8.65 -7.36
C GLY A 44 1.88 -8.88 -7.30
N LEU A 45 2.65 -8.14 -8.09
CA LEU A 45 4.13 -8.21 -8.09
C LEU A 45 4.72 -7.71 -6.77
N ALA A 46 4.24 -6.58 -6.26
CA ALA A 46 4.70 -6.02 -4.98
C ALA A 46 4.46 -6.99 -3.81
N HIS A 47 3.27 -7.60 -3.77
CA HIS A 47 2.93 -8.61 -2.78
C HIS A 47 3.74 -9.90 -2.93
N SER A 48 3.97 -10.35 -4.16
CA SER A 48 4.78 -11.55 -4.44
C SER A 48 6.22 -11.36 -4.00
N LEU A 49 6.82 -10.19 -4.31
CA LEU A 49 8.16 -9.84 -3.87
C LEU A 49 8.23 -9.74 -2.33
N THR A 50 7.21 -9.16 -1.70
CA THR A 50 7.11 -9.09 -0.24
C THR A 50 7.09 -10.49 0.38
N SER A 51 6.31 -11.41 -0.17
CA SER A 51 6.23 -12.81 0.31
C SER A 51 7.58 -13.53 0.16
N LEU A 52 8.26 -13.33 -0.97
CA LEU A 52 9.58 -13.90 -1.23
C LEU A 52 10.62 -13.36 -0.23
N LEU A 53 10.68 -12.04 -0.04
CA LEU A 53 11.58 -11.41 0.93
C LEU A 53 11.27 -11.86 2.37
N ARG A 54 9.99 -12.02 2.71
CA ARG A 54 9.56 -12.54 4.02
C ARG A 54 10.00 -13.98 4.25
N THR A 55 10.18 -14.76 3.19
CA THR A 55 10.68 -16.14 3.25
C THR A 55 12.21 -16.18 3.37
N ILE A 56 12.92 -15.31 2.65
CA ILE A 56 14.40 -15.24 2.68
C ILE A 56 14.90 -14.59 3.98
N SER A 57 14.14 -13.64 4.54
CA SER A 57 14.55 -12.84 5.70
C SER A 57 14.93 -13.68 6.94
N PRO A 58 14.14 -14.68 7.38
CA PRO A 58 14.53 -15.55 8.49
C PRO A 58 15.81 -16.34 8.23
N VAL A 59 16.00 -16.82 7.00
CA VAL A 59 17.19 -17.60 6.61
C VAL A 59 18.43 -16.72 6.70
N PHE A 60 18.36 -15.51 6.13
CA PHE A 60 19.47 -14.56 6.16
C PHE A 60 19.78 -14.08 7.58
N SER A 61 18.76 -13.65 8.33
CA SER A 61 18.92 -13.17 9.71
C SER A 61 19.40 -14.27 10.64
N GLY A 62 18.89 -15.50 10.51
CA GLY A 62 19.30 -16.65 11.30
C GLY A 62 20.75 -17.05 11.02
N THR A 63 21.16 -17.02 9.75
CA THR A 63 22.54 -17.33 9.35
C THR A 63 23.53 -16.31 9.91
N ILE A 64 23.22 -15.01 9.79
CA ILE A 64 24.06 -13.93 10.34
C ILE A 64 24.14 -14.02 11.87
N PHE A 65 23.01 -14.27 12.52
CA PHE A 65 22.96 -14.41 13.98
C PHE A 65 23.77 -15.62 14.47
N SER A 66 23.64 -16.77 13.78
CA SER A 66 24.42 -17.97 14.07
C SER A 66 25.93 -17.74 13.89
N LEU A 67 26.32 -17.02 12.82
CA LEU A 67 27.71 -16.65 12.58
C LEU A 67 28.25 -15.69 13.65
N SER A 68 27.43 -14.73 14.07
CA SER A 68 27.76 -13.76 15.13
C SER A 68 28.00 -14.45 16.47
N ILE A 69 27.15 -15.40 16.86
CA ILE A 69 27.34 -16.17 18.11
C ILE A 69 28.57 -17.08 18.01
N SER A 70 28.72 -17.81 16.91
CA SER A 70 29.77 -18.83 16.77
C SER A 70 31.19 -18.23 16.71
N ARG A 71 31.34 -17.01 16.16
CA ARG A 71 32.65 -16.33 16.03
C ARG A 71 32.89 -15.25 17.10
N GLY A 72 31.83 -14.56 17.55
CA GLY A 72 31.92 -13.52 18.59
C GLY A 72 32.26 -14.05 19.98
N ALA A 73 31.91 -15.32 20.27
CA ALA A 73 32.24 -15.94 21.56
C ALA A 73 33.73 -16.26 21.75
N ARG A 74 34.53 -16.32 20.66
CA ARG A 74 35.90 -16.82 20.76
C ARG A 74 37.00 -15.76 20.69
N HIS A 75 37.06 -14.84 19.72
CA HIS A 75 38.28 -14.02 19.54
C HIS A 75 38.15 -12.71 18.71
N VAL A 76 36.95 -12.13 18.52
CA VAL A 76 36.79 -10.92 17.69
C VAL A 76 36.25 -9.77 18.54
N GLY A 77 37.08 -8.74 18.74
CA GLY A 77 36.69 -7.50 19.41
C GLY A 77 35.58 -6.73 18.68
N PHE A 78 35.14 -5.63 19.31
CA PHE A 78 34.16 -4.68 18.78
C PHE A 78 34.44 -4.35 17.29
N PRO A 79 33.46 -4.37 16.35
CA PRO A 79 32.00 -4.37 16.51
C PRO A 79 31.29 -5.71 16.19
N VAL A 80 32.01 -6.82 15.99
CA VAL A 80 31.46 -8.08 15.43
C VAL A 80 30.79 -8.98 16.48
N ASN A 81 30.20 -8.38 17.52
CA ASN A 81 29.46 -9.07 18.59
C ASN A 81 27.94 -8.94 18.35
N TYR A 82 27.11 -9.15 19.38
CA TYR A 82 25.65 -9.01 19.34
C TYR A 82 25.15 -7.68 18.71
N TYR A 83 25.97 -6.64 18.69
CA TYR A 83 25.67 -5.34 18.06
C TYR A 83 25.64 -5.37 16.52
N LEU A 84 26.24 -6.39 15.88
CA LEU A 84 26.30 -6.49 14.42
C LEU A 84 24.90 -6.56 13.78
N ILE A 85 23.96 -7.29 14.40
CA ILE A 85 22.59 -7.35 13.91
C ILE A 85 21.91 -5.98 13.99
N PHE A 86 22.11 -5.25 15.10
CA PHE A 86 21.57 -3.90 15.28
C PHE A 86 22.17 -2.90 14.28
N LEU A 87 23.46 -3.05 13.95
CA LEU A 87 24.14 -2.21 12.97
C LEU A 87 23.62 -2.48 11.55
N ILE A 88 23.40 -3.74 11.18
CA ILE A 88 22.79 -4.10 9.88
C ILE A 88 21.36 -3.54 9.79
N PHE A 89 20.53 -3.74 10.81
CA PHE A 89 19.16 -3.19 10.84
C PHE A 89 19.17 -1.66 10.77
N GLY A 90 20.05 -1.00 11.53
CA GLY A 90 20.22 0.45 11.50
C GLY A 90 20.63 0.97 10.12
N LEU A 91 21.58 0.30 9.47
CA LEU A 91 22.02 0.64 8.11
C LEU A 91 20.87 0.45 7.10
N THR A 92 20.10 -0.63 7.19
CA THR A 92 18.94 -0.87 6.32
C THR A 92 17.88 0.21 6.45
N ILE A 93 17.54 0.61 7.69
CA ILE A 93 16.57 1.69 7.95
C ILE A 93 17.12 3.02 7.45
N LEU A 94 18.40 3.30 7.67
CA LEU A 94 19.04 4.52 7.18
C LEU A 94 18.99 4.60 5.65
N LEU A 95 19.33 3.50 4.96
CA LEU A 95 19.27 3.44 3.49
C LEU A 95 17.85 3.64 2.97
N CYS A 96 16.85 3.03 3.63
CA CYS A 96 15.44 3.21 3.31
C CYS A 96 14.99 4.67 3.51
N THR A 97 15.48 5.31 4.57
CA THR A 97 15.19 6.72 4.86
C THR A 97 15.85 7.65 3.85
N ILE A 98 17.10 7.38 3.43
CA ILE A 98 17.80 8.18 2.41
C ILE A 98 17.07 8.06 1.05
N LEU A 99 16.68 6.85 0.66
CA LEU A 99 15.91 6.63 -0.56
C LEU A 99 14.54 7.33 -0.50
N GLY A 100 13.86 7.27 0.65
CA GLY A 100 12.59 7.98 0.86
C GLY A 100 12.72 9.50 0.86
N ALA A 101 13.81 10.04 1.44
CA ALA A 101 14.08 11.48 1.43
C ALA A 101 14.47 12.01 0.04
N GLY A 102 15.04 11.14 -0.81
CA GLY A 102 15.36 11.45 -2.20
C GLY A 102 14.19 11.36 -3.17
N LEU A 103 12.99 10.95 -2.72
CA LEU A 103 11.83 10.84 -3.59
C LEU A 103 11.28 12.25 -3.92
N PRO A 104 11.26 12.65 -5.21
CA PRO A 104 10.73 13.94 -5.60
C PRO A 104 9.22 14.02 -5.33
N PRO A 105 8.69 15.19 -4.93
CA PRO A 105 7.25 15.40 -4.67
C PRO A 105 6.33 15.09 -5.87
N SER A 106 6.91 14.95 -7.07
CA SER A 106 6.20 14.66 -8.32
C SER A 106 5.52 13.29 -8.36
N ILE A 107 5.93 12.35 -7.50
CA ILE A 107 5.29 11.03 -7.34
C ILE A 107 3.92 11.11 -6.67
N ASN A 108 3.65 12.18 -5.91
CA ASN A 108 2.36 12.38 -5.26
C ASN A 108 1.27 12.87 -6.23
N ARG A 109 1.59 13.01 -7.53
CA ARG A 109 0.59 13.26 -8.57
C ARG A 109 0.09 11.93 -9.12
N GLN A 110 -1.23 11.79 -9.17
CA GLN A 110 -1.89 10.63 -9.75
C GLN A 110 -1.67 10.65 -11.27
N MET A 111 -1.12 9.58 -11.84
CA MET A 111 -0.90 9.49 -13.29
C MET A 111 -2.20 9.58 -14.12
N GLY A 112 -3.35 9.28 -13.50
CA GLY A 112 -4.67 9.39 -14.11
C GLY A 112 -5.08 10.80 -14.53
N ASP A 113 -4.62 11.84 -13.83
CA ASP A 113 -4.99 13.23 -14.14
C ASP A 113 -4.37 13.72 -15.45
N SER A 114 -3.23 13.14 -15.85
CA SER A 114 -2.57 13.50 -17.12
C SER A 114 -3.26 12.93 -18.36
N LEU A 115 -4.00 11.80 -18.23
CA LEU A 115 -4.67 11.17 -19.38
C LEU A 115 -6.04 11.78 -19.66
N SER A 116 -6.74 12.28 -18.64
CA SER A 116 -8.01 13.00 -18.80
C SER A 116 -7.82 14.41 -19.38
N ILE A 117 -6.68 15.06 -19.09
CA ILE A 117 -6.36 16.40 -19.61
C ILE A 117 -5.84 16.37 -21.05
N SER A 118 -5.10 15.34 -21.46
CA SER A 118 -4.63 15.22 -22.85
C SER A 118 -5.73 14.83 -23.86
N GLY A 119 -6.90 14.39 -23.39
CA GLY A 119 -8.03 14.00 -24.22
C GLY A 119 -9.08 15.10 -24.47
N ASN A 120 -8.89 16.32 -23.94
CA ASN A 120 -9.93 17.37 -23.97
C ASN A 120 -9.52 18.67 -24.70
N GLU A 121 -8.53 18.64 -25.60
CA GLU A 121 -8.28 19.79 -26.49
C GLU A 121 -8.97 19.59 -27.85
N SER A 122 -10.19 20.18 -27.93
CA SER A 122 -10.97 20.64 -29.11
C SER A 122 -12.13 19.75 -29.61
N PRO A 123 -13.21 20.35 -30.17
CA PRO A 123 -14.09 21.40 -29.63
C PRO A 123 -15.57 20.95 -29.68
N SER A 124 -16.37 21.17 -28.63
CA SER A 124 -17.82 20.89 -28.68
C SER A 124 -18.65 22.16 -28.72
N ILE A 125 -18.73 22.75 -29.92
CA ILE A 125 -19.95 23.45 -30.34
C ILE A 125 -21.05 22.41 -30.60
N SER A 126 -22.26 22.75 -30.17
CA SER A 126 -23.57 22.16 -30.50
C SER A 126 -23.96 20.84 -29.80
N SER A 127 -24.79 20.97 -28.78
CA SER A 127 -26.15 20.40 -28.83
C SER A 127 -27.01 20.96 -27.71
N ILE A 128 -27.85 21.91 -28.10
CA ILE A 128 -29.06 22.30 -27.38
C ILE A 128 -29.97 21.07 -27.30
N ARG A 129 -30.38 20.69 -26.09
CA ARG A 129 -31.44 19.70 -25.81
C ARG A 129 -32.14 20.12 -24.51
N THR A 130 -33.19 20.94 -24.62
CA THR A 130 -34.65 20.62 -24.59
C THR A 130 -35.16 20.07 -23.26
N THR A 131 -36.13 20.79 -22.68
CA THR A 131 -37.40 20.38 -22.05
C THR A 131 -38.06 21.70 -21.57
N ASP A 132 -39.32 22.04 -21.86
CA ASP A 132 -40.56 21.43 -21.36
C ASP A 132 -41.76 21.92 -22.19
N GLU A 133 -42.70 21.03 -22.52
CA GLU A 133 -44.12 21.37 -22.73
C GLU A 133 -44.97 20.11 -22.46
N ASP A 134 -45.51 20.01 -21.24
CA ASP A 134 -46.52 19.02 -20.85
C ASP A 134 -47.91 19.52 -21.23
N THR A 135 -48.61 18.75 -22.07
CA THR A 135 -50.05 18.94 -22.36
C THR A 135 -50.80 17.64 -22.08
N GLY A 136 -51.92 17.73 -21.36
CA GLY A 136 -53.05 16.82 -21.55
C GLY A 136 -53.40 15.88 -20.39
N SER A 137 -54.13 16.42 -19.43
CA SER A 137 -55.02 15.66 -18.54
C SER A 137 -56.29 15.21 -19.26
N SER A 138 -56.75 13.97 -19.01
CA SER A 138 -58.14 13.41 -19.05
C SER A 138 -58.04 11.91 -19.40
N SER A 139 -58.79 10.95 -18.91
CA SER A 139 -59.79 10.80 -17.85
C SER A 139 -60.21 9.30 -17.86
N SER A 140 -60.72 8.82 -16.71
CA SER A 140 -61.77 7.77 -16.57
C SER A 140 -61.55 6.33 -17.05
N GLY A 141 -61.77 5.35 -16.15
CA GLY A 141 -62.08 3.97 -16.55
C GLY A 141 -61.95 2.91 -15.44
N THR A 142 -63.01 2.75 -14.65
CA THR A 142 -63.31 1.72 -13.63
C THR A 142 -63.29 0.26 -14.12
N SER A 143 -63.07 -0.68 -13.17
CA SER A 143 -63.68 -2.05 -13.01
C SER A 143 -62.61 -3.12 -12.73
N SER A 144 -62.48 -3.66 -11.51
CA SER A 144 -63.23 -4.76 -10.87
C SER A 144 -62.82 -6.18 -11.32
N GLY A 145 -62.46 -7.06 -10.36
CA GLY A 145 -62.19 -8.50 -10.51
C GLY A 145 -60.89 -8.91 -9.77
N ASN A 146 -60.87 -9.44 -8.54
CA ASN A 146 -61.48 -10.64 -7.92
C ASN A 146 -60.72 -11.97 -8.18
N ASN A 147 -60.40 -12.66 -7.07
CA ASN A 147 -59.92 -14.06 -6.89
C ASN A 147 -58.50 -14.39 -7.37
N GLY A 148 -57.50 -14.70 -6.53
CA GLY A 148 -57.41 -15.77 -5.51
C GLY A 148 -56.53 -16.91 -6.08
N PRO A 149 -56.07 -17.93 -5.32
CA PRO A 149 -55.84 -18.06 -3.88
C PRO A 149 -54.42 -17.65 -3.42
#